data_AF-A0A662B9N2-F1
#
_entry.id   AF-A0A662B9N2-F1
#
_cell.length_a   1.000
_cell.length_b   1.000
_cell.length_c   1.000
_cell.angle_alpha   90.00
_cell.angle_beta   90.00
_cell.angle_gamma   90.00
#
_symmetry.space_group_name_H-M   'P 1'
#
loop_
_entity.id
_entity.type
_entity.pdbx_description
1 polymer ?
#
loop_
_entity_poly.entity_id
_entity_poly.type
_entity_poly.pdbx_seq_one_letter_code
_entity_poly.pdbx_strand_id
1 'polypeptide(L)'
;MDTIQNSTDNYFDSSTMLLYFGIILLLVALYFIRKNVYRLDVYLNARRHTPDGYVGKPWHISWSLLLGIVFLLSQVVSSGEAERFNSEFPGIFFSNPHPWHWFWLLLLLSELTMFIIVVLQSVKHFGGSYGLIRSIVIILLMCLYFWTGMYTGLIFAAAVGLYLIYRVFRMFYGRKKGLLTS
;
A
#
# COMPACT_ATOMS: atom_id res chain seq x y z
N MET A 1 39.69 21.82 26.13
CA MET A 1 39.47 22.24 24.74
C MET A 1 38.58 21.17 24.16
N ASP A 2 37.27 21.36 24.31
CA ASP A 2 36.29 20.32 24.01
C ASP A 2 36.18 20.17 22.49
N THR A 3 36.51 18.99 21.99
CA THR A 3 36.31 18.63 20.59
C THR A 3 34.81 18.56 20.35
N ILE A 4 34.26 19.61 19.74
CA ILE A 4 32.92 19.59 19.16
C ILE A 4 32.93 18.49 18.11
N GLN A 5 32.30 17.37 18.42
CA GLN A 5 32.08 16.27 17.49
C GLN A 5 31.18 16.82 16.38
N ASN A 6 31.76 17.03 15.18
CA ASN A 6 30.98 17.34 13.98
C ASN A 6 30.09 16.13 13.68
N SER A 7 28.89 16.12 14.26
CA SER A 7 27.79 15.26 13.82
C SER A 7 27.28 15.81 12.48
N THR A 8 28.04 15.55 11.40
CA THR A 8 27.50 15.52 10.04
C THR A 8 26.65 14.26 9.85
N ASP A 9 25.78 13.97 10.82
CA ASP A 9 24.65 13.10 10.61
C ASP A 9 23.68 13.92 9.78
N ASN A 10 23.78 13.76 8.46
CA ASN A 10 22.88 14.39 7.52
C ASN A 10 21.45 13.98 7.91
N TYR A 11 20.71 14.91 8.52
CA TYR A 11 19.34 14.72 8.98
C TYR A 11 18.39 14.24 7.85
N PHE A 12 18.81 14.46 6.60
CA PHE A 12 18.26 13.85 5.41
C PHE A 12 19.25 12.83 4.86
N ASP A 13 19.09 11.56 5.23
CA ASP A 13 19.82 10.49 4.60
C ASP A 13 19.32 10.34 3.14
N SER A 14 20.26 10.44 2.19
CA SER A 14 19.98 10.32 0.74
C SER A 14 19.25 9.03 0.39
N SER A 15 19.45 7.97 1.20
CA SER A 15 18.79 6.67 1.07
C SER A 15 17.26 6.76 1.18
N THR A 16 16.75 7.62 2.07
CA THR A 16 15.31 7.74 2.34
C THR A 16 14.60 8.53 1.24
N MET A 17 15.25 9.57 0.71
CA MET A 17 14.73 10.31 -0.45
C MET A 17 14.66 9.44 -1.70
N LEU A 18 15.69 8.63 -1.96
CA LEU A 18 15.70 7.67 -3.06
C LEU A 18 14.59 6.64 -2.93
N LEU A 19 14.29 6.18 -1.71
CA LEU A 19 13.18 5.27 -1.44
C LEU A 19 11.82 5.91 -1.80
N TYR A 20 11.54 7.14 -1.36
CA TYR A 20 10.30 7.84 -1.70
C TYR A 20 10.15 8.10 -3.21
N PHE A 21 11.23 8.53 -3.87
CA PHE A 21 11.22 8.73 -5.32
C PHE A 21 11.00 7.40 -6.07
N GLY A 22 11.65 6.33 -5.62
CA GLY A 22 11.47 4.97 -6.14
C GLY A 22 10.03 4.47 -6.00
N ILE A 23 9.35 4.74 -4.89
CA ILE A 23 7.94 4.39 -4.68
C ILE A 23 7.03 5.13 -5.66
N ILE A 24 7.28 6.43 -5.90
CA ILE A 24 6.51 7.21 -6.87
C ILE A 24 6.72 6.67 -8.29
N LEU A 25 7.97 6.39 -8.68
CA LEU A 25 8.26 5.77 -9.96
C LEU A 25 7.59 4.39 -10.10
N LEU A 26 7.61 3.58 -9.05
CA LEU A 26 6.94 2.29 -9.02
C LEU A 26 5.43 2.43 -9.18
N LEU A 27 4.79 3.39 -8.51
CA LEU A 27 3.36 3.68 -8.69
C LEU A 27 3.03 4.05 -10.14
N VAL A 28 3.86 4.90 -10.76
CA VAL A 28 3.70 5.30 -12.17
C VAL A 28 3.85 4.08 -13.08
N ALA A 29 4.89 3.27 -12.89
CA ALA A 29 5.10 2.05 -13.66
C ALA A 29 3.92 1.07 -13.50
N LEU A 30 3.48 0.83 -12.26
CA LEU A 30 2.34 -0.02 -11.94
C LEU A 30 1.04 0.51 -12.58
N TYR A 31 0.83 1.84 -12.60
CA TYR A 31 -0.31 2.44 -13.28
C TYR A 31 -0.31 2.12 -14.79
N PHE A 32 0.85 2.22 -15.46
CA PHE A 32 0.97 1.81 -16.85
C PHE A 32 0.77 0.31 -17.04
N ILE A 33 1.29 -0.53 -16.15
CA ILE A 33 1.09 -2.00 -16.23
C ILE A 33 -0.39 -2.35 -16.03
N ARG A 34 -1.07 -1.73 -15.06
CA ARG A 34 -2.52 -1.85 -14.85
C ARG A 34 -3.30 -1.46 -16.10
N LYS A 35 -2.89 -0.39 -16.77
CA LYS A 35 -3.51 0.01 -18.06
C LYS A 35 -3.34 -1.07 -19.12
N ASN A 36 -2.31 -1.92 -19.06
CA ASN A 36 -2.13 -3.02 -20.03
C ASN A 36 -2.89 -4.31 -19.65
N VAL A 37 -3.54 -4.39 -18.48
CA VAL A 37 -4.32 -5.57 -18.08
C VAL A 37 -5.45 -5.89 -19.07
N TYR A 38 -6.12 -4.89 -19.63
CA TYR A 38 -7.15 -5.16 -20.65
C TYR A 38 -6.57 -5.83 -21.90
N ARG A 39 -5.30 -5.56 -22.24
CA ARG A 39 -4.64 -6.19 -23.40
C ARG A 39 -4.37 -7.67 -23.14
N LEU A 40 -4.08 -8.04 -21.89
CA LEU A 40 -4.01 -9.44 -21.48
C LEU A 40 -5.37 -10.12 -21.70
N ASP A 41 -6.45 -9.51 -21.23
CA ASP A 41 -7.81 -10.06 -21.40
C ASP A 41 -8.16 -10.23 -22.89
N VAL A 42 -7.88 -9.23 -23.74
CA VAL A 42 -8.07 -9.31 -25.20
C VAL A 42 -7.21 -10.42 -25.82
N TYR A 43 -5.94 -10.54 -25.44
CA TYR A 43 -5.06 -11.60 -25.93
C TYR A 43 -5.57 -13.00 -25.57
N LEU A 44 -6.03 -13.19 -24.34
CA LEU A 44 -6.58 -14.48 -23.88
C LEU A 44 -7.92 -14.80 -24.56
N ASN A 45 -8.75 -13.79 -24.80
CA ASN A 45 -9.99 -13.94 -25.56
C ASN A 45 -9.74 -14.36 -27.01
N ALA A 46 -8.73 -13.77 -27.67
CA ALA A 46 -8.32 -14.17 -29.01
C ALA A 46 -7.83 -15.62 -29.04
N ARG A 47 -7.05 -16.05 -28.03
CA ARG A 47 -6.59 -17.44 -27.88
C ARG A 47 -7.73 -18.44 -27.64
N ARG A 48 -8.87 -17.99 -27.12
CA ARG A 48 -10.07 -18.79 -26.89
C ARG A 48 -11.09 -18.72 -28.04
N HIS A 49 -10.77 -17.99 -29.11
CA HIS A 49 -11.69 -17.71 -30.22
C HIS A 49 -13.03 -17.07 -29.78
N THR A 50 -13.00 -16.24 -28.74
CA THR A 50 -14.16 -15.48 -28.24
C THR A 50 -13.90 -13.97 -28.37
N PRO A 51 -14.13 -13.35 -29.55
CA PRO A 51 -13.76 -11.97 -29.82
C PRO A 51 -14.51 -10.93 -28.97
N ASP A 52 -15.77 -11.18 -28.61
CA ASP A 52 -16.55 -10.37 -27.64
C ASP A 52 -16.40 -10.88 -26.19
N GLY A 53 -15.28 -11.54 -25.91
CA GLY A 53 -15.04 -12.22 -24.64
C GLY A 53 -14.92 -11.27 -23.43
N TYR A 54 -14.79 -11.88 -22.25
CA TYR A 54 -14.77 -11.15 -20.99
C TYR A 54 -13.60 -10.18 -20.89
N VAL A 55 -13.88 -8.92 -20.51
CA VAL A 55 -12.87 -7.92 -20.15
C VAL A 55 -13.15 -7.45 -18.73
N GLY A 56 -12.28 -7.84 -17.80
CA GLY A 56 -12.47 -7.54 -16.39
C GLY A 56 -11.99 -6.12 -16.03
N LYS A 57 -12.80 -5.39 -15.26
CA LYS A 57 -12.34 -4.11 -14.67
C LYS A 57 -11.28 -4.39 -13.60
N PRO A 58 -10.14 -3.68 -13.59
CA PRO A 58 -9.03 -3.93 -12.66
C PRO A 58 -9.28 -3.28 -11.29
N TRP A 59 -10.48 -3.40 -10.73
CA TRP A 59 -10.85 -2.75 -9.46
C TRP A 59 -10.21 -3.46 -8.25
N HIS A 60 -10.05 -4.79 -8.31
CA HIS A 60 -9.33 -5.58 -7.29
C HIS A 60 -7.90 -5.08 -7.04
N ILE A 61 -7.25 -4.53 -8.08
CA ILE A 61 -5.91 -3.92 -7.96
C ILE A 61 -5.97 -2.62 -7.13
N SER A 62 -6.99 -1.80 -7.32
CA SER A 62 -7.21 -0.60 -6.49
C SER A 62 -7.58 -0.95 -5.05
N TRP A 63 -8.31 -2.04 -4.85
CA TRP A 63 -8.62 -2.56 -3.52
C TRP A 63 -7.36 -2.92 -2.75
N SER A 64 -6.46 -3.66 -3.40
CA SER A 64 -5.18 -4.08 -2.82
C SER A 64 -4.30 -2.88 -2.41
N LEU A 65 -4.24 -1.83 -3.25
CA LEU A 65 -3.57 -0.57 -2.90
C LEU A 65 -4.16 0.07 -1.63
N LEU A 66 -5.49 0.16 -1.57
CA LEU A 66 -6.20 0.75 -0.44
C LEU A 66 -5.93 -0.05 0.85
N LEU A 67 -6.00 -1.38 0.77
CA LEU A 67 -5.69 -2.24 1.91
C LEU A 67 -4.24 -2.06 2.38
N GLY A 68 -3.28 -1.93 1.47
CA GLY A 68 -1.89 -1.65 1.82
C GLY A 68 -1.73 -0.32 2.60
N ILE A 69 -2.40 0.74 2.15
CA ILE A 69 -2.41 2.04 2.84
C ILE A 69 -3.02 1.91 4.25
N VAL A 70 -4.20 1.30 4.35
CA VAL A 70 -4.90 1.10 5.63
C VAL A 70 -4.08 0.24 6.58
N PHE A 71 -3.46 -0.82 6.07
CA PHE A 71 -2.61 -1.71 6.82
C PHE A 71 -1.45 -0.94 7.46
N LEU A 72 -0.69 -0.16 6.69
CA LEU A 72 0.41 0.62 7.27
C LEU A 72 -0.07 1.70 8.24
N LEU A 73 -1.13 2.45 7.90
CA LEU A 73 -1.66 3.47 8.81
C LEU A 73 -2.10 2.88 10.16
N SER A 74 -2.71 1.68 10.15
CA SER A 74 -3.10 1.01 11.38
C SER A 74 -1.90 0.53 12.20
N GLN A 75 -0.78 0.17 11.58
CA GLN A 75 0.46 -0.15 12.30
C GLN A 75 1.01 1.07 13.04
N VAL A 76 0.98 2.25 12.41
CA VAL A 76 1.43 3.51 13.05
C VAL A 76 0.62 3.84 14.30
N VAL A 77 -0.67 3.49 14.33
CA VAL A 77 -1.56 3.79 15.46
C VAL A 77 -1.51 2.72 16.56
N SER A 78 -1.11 1.50 16.24
CA SER A 78 -1.23 0.31 17.12
C SER A 78 -0.24 0.19 18.29
N SER A 79 0.46 1.27 18.66
CA SER A 79 1.30 1.36 19.88
C SER A 79 2.24 0.15 20.14
N GLY A 80 2.92 -0.36 19.11
CA GLY A 80 3.90 -1.46 19.22
C GLY A 80 3.34 -2.87 18.99
N GLU A 81 2.02 -3.05 18.93
CA GLU A 81 1.40 -4.37 18.65
C GLU A 81 1.70 -4.90 17.24
N ALA A 82 2.12 -4.01 16.31
CA ALA A 82 2.50 -4.35 14.95
C ALA A 82 3.75 -5.22 14.89
N GLU A 83 4.73 -4.96 15.75
CA GLU A 83 5.97 -5.75 15.79
C GLU A 83 5.67 -7.18 16.21
N ARG A 84 4.86 -7.35 17.26
CA ARG A 84 4.44 -8.68 17.75
C ARG A 84 3.67 -9.45 16.69
N PHE A 85 2.76 -8.78 15.98
CA PHE A 85 2.04 -9.41 14.88
C PHE A 85 3.00 -9.88 13.78
N ASN A 86 3.98 -9.08 13.37
CA ASN A 86 4.89 -9.47 12.30
C ASN A 86 5.86 -10.60 12.72
N SER A 87 6.26 -10.66 13.99
CA SER A 87 7.22 -11.68 14.48
C SER A 87 6.58 -12.99 14.93
N GLU A 88 5.37 -12.92 15.49
CA GLU A 88 4.71 -14.06 16.13
C GLU A 88 3.51 -14.59 15.34
N PHE A 89 3.17 -14.03 14.17
CA PHE A 89 2.11 -14.57 13.33
C PHE A 89 2.47 -15.95 12.77
N PRO A 90 1.55 -16.93 12.78
CA PRO A 90 0.16 -16.87 13.28
C PRO A 90 -0.01 -17.24 14.77
N GLY A 91 1.08 -17.58 15.48
CA GLY A 91 1.11 -18.00 16.89
C GLY A 91 0.45 -17.04 17.88
N ILE A 92 0.49 -15.73 17.60
CA ILE A 92 -0.05 -14.66 18.46
C ILE A 92 -1.55 -14.81 18.79
N PHE A 93 -2.31 -15.48 17.93
CA PHE A 93 -3.75 -15.71 18.14
C PHE A 93 -4.05 -16.75 19.22
N PHE A 94 -3.06 -17.54 19.62
CA PHE A 94 -3.21 -18.56 20.66
C PHE A 94 -2.82 -18.04 22.05
N SER A 95 -2.26 -16.83 22.14
CA SER A 95 -1.69 -16.25 23.36
C SER A 95 -2.19 -14.82 23.59
N ASN A 96 -3.49 -14.70 23.92
CA ASN A 96 -4.17 -13.44 24.25
C ASN A 96 -4.02 -12.33 23.19
N PRO A 97 -4.68 -12.47 22.01
CA PRO A 97 -4.54 -11.51 20.92
C PRO A 97 -5.15 -10.15 21.24
N HIS A 98 -4.41 -9.09 20.90
CA HIS A 98 -4.90 -7.71 20.94
C HIS A 98 -5.93 -7.47 19.83
N PRO A 99 -6.93 -6.58 20.00
CA PRO A 99 -7.89 -6.22 18.95
C PRO A 99 -7.27 -5.84 17.59
N TRP A 100 -6.08 -5.21 17.61
CA TRP A 100 -5.33 -4.87 16.39
C TRP A 100 -4.93 -6.10 15.57
N HIS A 101 -4.61 -7.23 16.22
CA HIS A 101 -4.27 -8.48 15.52
C HIS A 101 -5.46 -9.01 14.74
N TRP A 102 -6.66 -8.98 15.33
CA TRP A 102 -7.90 -9.36 14.65
C TRP A 102 -8.23 -8.44 13.49
N PHE A 103 -8.02 -7.13 13.66
CA PHE A 103 -8.19 -6.17 12.58
C PHE A 103 -7.27 -6.47 11.39
N TRP A 104 -5.98 -6.74 11.63
CA TRP A 104 -5.05 -7.11 10.57
C TRP A 104 -5.36 -8.45 9.92
N LEU A 105 -5.80 -9.44 10.71
CA LEU A 105 -6.29 -10.70 10.16
C LEU A 105 -7.47 -10.48 9.22
N LEU A 106 -8.42 -9.61 9.57
CA LEU A 106 -9.55 -9.28 8.70
C LEU A 106 -9.09 -8.60 7.40
N LEU A 107 -8.10 -7.71 7.45
CA LEU A 107 -7.52 -7.12 6.23
C LEU A 107 -6.86 -8.18 5.34
N LEU A 108 -6.07 -9.09 5.92
CA LEU A 108 -5.43 -10.19 5.18
C LEU A 108 -6.46 -11.15 4.57
N LEU A 109 -7.52 -11.49 5.32
CA LEU A 109 -8.62 -12.33 4.83
C LEU A 109 -9.40 -11.63 3.71
N SER A 110 -9.57 -10.30 3.78
CA SER A 110 -10.19 -9.53 2.70
C SER A 110 -9.38 -9.62 1.41
N GLU A 111 -8.05 -9.46 1.49
CA GLU A 111 -7.17 -9.60 0.33
C GLU A 111 -7.17 -11.03 -0.22
N LEU A 112 -7.11 -12.04 0.65
CA LEU A 112 -7.19 -13.45 0.25
C LEU A 112 -8.52 -13.76 -0.46
N THR A 113 -9.63 -13.23 0.04
CA THR A 113 -10.95 -13.38 -0.59
C THR A 113 -10.96 -12.79 -2.00
N MET A 114 -10.29 -11.66 -2.18
CA MET A 114 -10.16 -11.02 -3.49
C MET A 114 -9.31 -11.85 -4.46
N PHE A 115 -8.25 -12.51 -3.98
CA PHE A 115 -7.49 -13.47 -4.79
C PHE A 115 -8.37 -14.62 -5.28
N ILE A 116 -9.19 -15.19 -4.38
CA ILE A 116 -10.11 -16.27 -4.73
C ILE A 116 -11.12 -15.81 -5.78
N ILE A 117 -11.71 -14.61 -5.62
CA ILE A 117 -12.65 -14.04 -6.60
C ILE A 117 -11.99 -13.88 -7.97
N VAL A 118 -10.76 -13.37 -8.01
CA VAL A 118 -10.00 -13.21 -9.27
C VAL A 118 -9.75 -14.57 -9.92
N VAL A 119 -9.38 -15.59 -9.15
CA VAL A 119 -9.17 -16.96 -9.67
C VAL A 119 -10.47 -17.53 -10.24
N LEU A 120 -11.56 -17.49 -9.47
CA LEU A 120 -12.84 -18.03 -9.88
C LEU A 120 -13.38 -17.34 -11.13
N GLN A 121 -13.31 -16.00 -11.17
CA GLN A 121 -13.72 -15.25 -12.37
C GLN A 121 -12.84 -15.56 -13.57
N SER A 122 -11.53 -15.67 -13.38
CA SER A 122 -10.62 -15.96 -14.49
C SER A 122 -10.85 -17.36 -15.05
N VAL A 123 -10.98 -18.37 -14.19
CA VAL A 123 -11.25 -19.75 -14.62
C VAL A 123 -12.61 -19.86 -15.30
N LYS A 124 -13.65 -19.20 -14.77
CA LYS A 124 -14.99 -19.18 -15.37
C LYS A 124 -14.98 -18.63 -16.80
N HIS A 125 -14.23 -17.56 -17.07
CA HIS A 125 -14.28 -16.86 -18.36
C HIS A 125 -13.21 -17.26 -19.36
N PHE A 126 -12.08 -17.85 -18.93
CA PHE A 126 -10.97 -18.23 -19.83
C PHE A 126 -10.67 -19.74 -19.83
N GLY A 127 -11.32 -20.53 -18.96
CA GLY A 127 -11.00 -21.94 -18.74
C GLY A 127 -9.82 -22.13 -17.79
N GLY A 128 -9.44 -23.38 -17.53
CA GLY A 128 -8.43 -23.71 -16.52
C GLY A 128 -7.05 -23.10 -16.80
N SER A 129 -6.42 -23.46 -17.92
CA SER A 129 -5.05 -23.04 -18.24
C SER A 129 -4.90 -21.52 -18.40
N TYR A 130 -5.70 -20.89 -19.26
CA TYR A 130 -5.66 -19.45 -19.50
C TYR A 130 -6.18 -18.63 -18.29
N GLY A 131 -7.16 -19.15 -17.56
CA GLY A 131 -7.66 -18.53 -16.33
C GLY A 131 -6.61 -18.49 -15.23
N LEU A 132 -5.80 -19.55 -15.07
CA LEU A 132 -4.69 -19.55 -14.12
C LEU A 132 -3.61 -18.54 -14.51
N ILE A 133 -3.22 -18.45 -15.79
CA ILE A 133 -2.24 -17.45 -16.27
C ILE A 133 -2.72 -16.03 -15.92
N ARG A 134 -3.97 -15.71 -16.24
CA ARG A 134 -4.56 -14.41 -15.88
C ARG A 134 -4.51 -14.16 -14.39
N SER A 135 -4.91 -15.15 -13.59
CA SER A 135 -4.97 -15.02 -12.14
C SER A 135 -3.60 -14.74 -11.54
N ILE A 136 -2.56 -15.45 -11.98
CA ILE A 136 -1.17 -15.25 -11.52
C ILE A 136 -0.72 -13.83 -11.81
N VAL A 137 -0.95 -13.34 -13.03
CA VAL A 137 -0.56 -11.96 -13.41
C VAL A 137 -1.30 -10.92 -12.57
N ILE A 138 -2.61 -11.09 -12.37
CA ILE A 138 -3.41 -10.14 -11.58
C ILE A 138 -3.04 -10.19 -10.10
N ILE A 139 -2.85 -11.37 -9.52
CA ILE A 139 -2.45 -11.54 -8.11
C ILE A 139 -1.07 -10.93 -7.88
N LEU A 140 -0.12 -11.15 -8.78
CA LEU A 140 1.20 -10.52 -8.69
C LEU A 140 1.10 -8.99 -8.73
N LEU A 141 0.23 -8.45 -9.60
CA LEU A 141 -0.05 -7.01 -9.60
C LEU A 141 -0.70 -6.55 -8.30
N MET A 142 -1.67 -7.29 -7.76
CA MET A 142 -2.27 -6.97 -6.47
C MET A 142 -1.21 -6.92 -5.38
N CYS A 143 -0.36 -7.94 -5.23
CA CYS A 143 0.74 -7.93 -4.26
C CYS A 143 1.67 -6.71 -4.41
N LEU A 144 2.05 -6.35 -5.64
CA LEU A 144 2.87 -5.16 -5.89
C LEU A 144 2.13 -3.87 -5.51
N TYR A 145 0.83 -3.78 -5.78
CA TYR A 145 0.01 -2.64 -5.41
C TYR A 145 -0.22 -2.57 -3.89
N PHE A 146 -0.43 -3.69 -3.19
CA PHE A 146 -0.49 -3.75 -1.73
C PHE A 146 0.81 -3.23 -1.12
N TRP A 147 1.94 -3.77 -1.57
CA TRP A 147 3.27 -3.37 -1.13
C TRP A 147 3.47 -1.87 -1.34
N THR A 148 3.23 -1.39 -2.56
CA THR A 148 3.38 0.03 -2.88
C THR A 148 2.40 0.89 -2.07
N GLY A 149 1.19 0.39 -1.78
CA GLY A 149 0.20 1.03 -0.91
C GLY A 149 0.71 1.23 0.51
N MET A 150 1.35 0.20 1.09
CA MET A 150 1.99 0.33 2.41
C MET A 150 3.00 1.47 2.41
N TYR A 151 3.92 1.51 1.45
CA TYR A 151 4.93 2.58 1.38
C TYR A 151 4.36 3.96 1.02
N THR A 152 3.28 4.01 0.23
CA THR A 152 2.57 5.26 -0.04
C THR A 152 1.89 5.80 1.22
N GLY A 153 1.45 4.92 2.12
CA GLY A 153 0.97 5.27 3.45
C GLY A 153 2.00 6.06 4.26
N LEU A 154 3.30 5.78 4.12
CA LEU A 154 4.37 6.54 4.78
C LEU A 154 4.46 7.97 4.23
N ILE A 155 4.34 8.14 2.91
CA ILE A 155 4.30 9.46 2.27
C ILE A 155 3.09 10.25 2.77
N PHE A 156 1.92 9.61 2.84
CA PHE A 156 0.71 10.24 3.35
C PHE A 156 0.83 10.62 4.84
N ALA A 157 1.36 9.73 5.67
CA ALA A 157 1.62 9.99 7.09
C ALA A 157 2.61 11.16 7.28
N ALA A 158 3.68 11.22 6.48
CA ALA A 158 4.64 12.33 6.49
C ALA A 158 3.98 13.65 6.08
N ALA A 159 3.13 13.64 5.04
CA ALA A 159 2.39 14.83 4.60
C ALA A 159 1.40 15.32 5.66
N VAL A 160 0.69 14.41 6.35
CA VAL A 160 -0.19 14.76 7.48
C VAL A 160 0.62 15.32 8.64
N GLY A 161 1.77 14.72 8.97
CA GLY A 161 2.68 15.23 10.00
C GLY A 161 3.15 16.66 9.70
N LEU A 162 3.61 16.91 8.47
CA LEU A 162 4.00 18.25 8.02
C LEU A 162 2.84 19.25 8.09
N TYR A 163 1.62 18.84 7.71
CA TYR A 163 0.44 19.67 7.81
C TYR A 163 0.09 20.03 9.26
N LEU A 164 0.20 19.07 10.19
CA LEU A 164 -0.01 19.31 11.62
C LEU A 164 1.05 20.27 12.18
N ILE A 165 2.32 20.06 11.86
CA ILE A 165 3.42 20.97 12.24
C ILE A 165 3.14 22.38 11.72
N TYR A 166 2.79 22.53 10.44
CA TYR A 166 2.42 23.82 9.85
C TYR A 166 1.26 24.48 10.61
N ARG A 167 0.19 23.74 10.94
CA ARG A 167 -0.93 24.28 11.74
C ARG A 167 -0.49 24.75 13.12
N VAL A 168 0.34 23.97 13.81
CA VAL A 168 0.87 24.33 15.13
C VAL A 168 1.73 25.60 15.03
N PHE A 169 2.67 25.66 14.09
CA PHE A 169 3.46 26.86 13.83
C PHE A 169 2.59 28.09 13.52
N ARG A 170 1.56 27.93 12.69
CA ARG A 170 0.60 29.02 12.39
C ARG A 170 -0.15 29.49 13.63
N MET A 171 -0.52 28.60 14.55
CA MET A 171 -1.18 28.99 15.82
C MET A 171 -0.23 29.77 16.74
N PHE A 172 1.03 29.35 16.89
CA PHE A 172 2.00 30.03 17.75
C PHE A 172 2.52 31.35 17.17
N TYR A 173 2.84 31.41 15.88
CA TYR A 173 3.34 32.62 15.22
C TYR A 173 2.22 33.56 14.75
N GLY A 174 1.02 33.04 14.46
CA GLY A 174 -0.16 33.85 14.17
C GLY A 174 -0.64 34.64 15.38
N ARG A 175 -0.48 34.10 16.61
CA ARG A 175 -0.76 34.83 17.86
C ARG A 175 0.22 35.99 18.12
N LYS A 176 1.49 35.86 17.75
CA LYS A 176 2.48 36.95 17.94
C LYS A 176 2.19 38.19 17.08
N LYS A 177 1.56 38.04 15.91
CA LYS A 177 1.16 39.19 15.08
C LYS A 177 0.03 40.03 15.69
N GLY A 178 -0.75 39.49 16.62
CA GLY A 178 -1.80 40.25 17.33
C GLY A 178 -1.31 41.03 18.56
N LEU A 179 -0.10 40.76 19.05
CA LEU A 179 0.50 41.39 20.24
C LEU A 179 1.47 42.52 19.93
N LEU A 180 1.85 42.70 18.66
CA LEU A 180 2.75 43.78 18.20
C LEU A 180 2.00 44.93 17.50
N THR A 181 0.67 44.85 17.45
CA THR A 181 -0.22 45.88 16.87
C THR A 181 -1.22 46.43 17.91
N SER A 182 -1.02 46.15 19.20
CA SER A 182 -1.79 46.76 20.30
C SER A 182 -0.99 47.89 20.94
#